data_AF-A0A846RUC6-F1
#
_entry.id   AF-A0A846RUC6-F1
#
_cell.length_a   1.000
_cell.length_b   1.000
_cell.length_c   1.000
_cell.angle_alpha   90.00
_cell.angle_beta   90.00
_cell.angle_gamma   90.00
#
_symmetry.space_group_name_H-M   'P 1'
#
loop_
_entity.id
_entity.type
_entity.pdbx_description
1 polymer ?
#
loop_
_entity_poly.entity_id
_entity_poly.type
_entity_poly.pdbx_seq_one_letter_code
_entity_poly.pdbx_strand_id
1 'polypeptide(L)'
;MTFTKLLLIGGTSLLAGFFLLLAPMAEIINGTADGLAWFLAAIGAFLLLEGIVMFFLGLQARKRDLNRPRTYGHDEDGKPFEDDRPHNAHQYPGAGVQGQAGVDGMP
;
A
#
# COMPACT_ATOMS: atom_id res chain seq x y z
N MET A 1 -0.45 -9.98 6.32
CA MET A 1 -0.85 -8.76 7.07
C MET A 1 -0.89 -7.60 6.08
N THR A 2 -2.06 -7.01 5.86
CA THR A 2 -2.35 -6.11 4.74
C THR A 2 -1.56 -4.80 4.83
N PHE A 3 -0.87 -4.41 3.76
CA PHE A 3 0.01 -3.23 3.66
C PHE A 3 -0.64 -1.93 4.18
N THR A 4 -1.97 -1.85 4.08
CA THR A 4 -2.81 -0.81 4.67
C THR A 4 -2.59 -0.63 6.17
N LYS A 5 -2.38 -1.72 6.93
CA LYS A 5 -2.13 -1.66 8.38
C LYS A 5 -0.80 -0.99 8.70
N LEU A 6 0.26 -1.30 7.95
CA LEU A 6 1.58 -0.67 8.13
C LEU A 6 1.54 0.82 7.78
N LEU A 7 0.84 1.19 6.70
CA LEU A 7 0.64 2.59 6.32
C LEU A 7 -0.19 3.37 7.35
N LEU A 8 -1.25 2.75 7.89
CA LEU A 8 -2.07 3.38 8.92
C LEU A 8 -1.30 3.55 10.23
N ILE A 9 -0.64 2.50 10.73
CA ILE A 9 0.16 2.56 11.97
C ILE A 9 1.35 3.52 11.83
N GLY A 10 2.05 3.46 10.69
CA GLY A 10 3.14 4.39 10.39
C GLY A 10 2.66 5.84 10.28
N GLY A 11 1.51 6.07 9.65
CA GLY A 11 0.91 7.39 9.53
C GLY A 11 0.42 7.96 10.87
N THR A 12 -0.25 7.16 11.69
CA THR A 12 -0.73 7.60 13.01
C THR A 12 0.41 7.84 13.99
N SER A 13 1.44 6.99 13.99
CA SER A 13 2.64 7.21 14.81
C SER A 13 3.42 8.45 14.37
N LEU A 14 3.54 8.73 13.08
CA LEU A 14 4.11 9.98 12.55
C LEU A 14 3.36 11.22 13.06
N LEU A 15 2.03 11.21 12.96
CA LEU A 15 1.21 12.33 13.46
C LEU A 15 1.35 12.48 14.98
N ALA A 16 1.24 11.39 15.73
CA ALA A 16 1.38 11.39 17.17
C ALA A 16 2.77 11.91 17.59
N GLY A 17 3.83 11.42 16.96
CA GLY A 17 5.20 11.86 17.20
C GLY A 17 5.38 13.34 16.89
N PHE A 18 4.83 13.84 15.78
CA PHE A 18 4.91 15.26 15.42
C PHE A 18 4.26 16.17 16.47
N PHE A 19 3.04 15.84 16.93
CA PHE A 19 2.35 16.63 17.94
C PHE A 19 3.00 16.52 19.33
N LEU A 20 3.45 15.33 19.71
CA LEU A 20 4.16 15.10 20.98
C LEU A 20 5.52 15.79 21.03
N LEU A 21 6.17 16.00 19.88
CA LEU A 21 7.46 16.68 19.81
C LEU A 21 7.33 18.21 19.84
N LEU A 22 6.23 18.76 19.32
CA LEU A 22 6.11 20.20 19.05
C LEU A 22 6.19 21.07 20.31
N ALA A 23 5.39 20.73 21.32
CA ALA A 23 5.34 21.46 22.59
C ALA A 23 6.67 21.38 23.37
N PRO A 24 7.24 20.19 23.63
CA PRO A 24 8.51 20.11 24.34
C PRO A 24 9.69 20.67 23.54
N MET A 25 9.67 20.65 22.19
CA MET A 25 10.70 21.34 21.40
C MET A 25 10.74 22.84 21.70
N ALA A 26 9.58 23.50 21.82
CA ALA A 26 9.51 24.92 22.13
C ALA A 26 10.10 25.20 23.52
N GLU A 27 9.79 24.35 24.51
CA GLU A 27 10.34 24.47 25.87
C GLU A 27 11.86 24.23 25.90
N ILE A 28 12.36 23.27 25.12
CA ILE A 28 13.80 22.97 25.02
C ILE A 28 14.55 24.13 24.37
N ILE A 29 14.03 24.71 23.29
CA ILE A 29 14.64 25.87 22.60
C ILE A 29 14.67 27.09 23.52
N ASN A 30 13.60 27.30 24.29
CA ASN A 30 13.50 28.42 25.23
C ASN A 30 14.31 28.21 26.52
N GLY A 31 14.93 27.04 26.71
CA GLY A 31 15.71 26.71 27.90
C GLY A 31 14.88 26.53 29.17
N THR A 32 13.56 26.40 29.04
CA THR A 32 12.62 26.19 30.16
C THR A 32 12.20 24.74 30.32
N ALA A 33 12.83 23.83 29.57
CA ALA A 33 12.46 22.42 29.56
C ALA A 33 12.76 21.73 30.89
N ASP A 34 11.70 21.21 31.49
CA ASP A 34 11.77 20.34 32.65
C ASP A 34 12.02 18.88 32.23
N GLY A 35 12.28 17.98 33.19
CA GLY A 35 12.53 16.56 32.92
C GLY A 35 11.41 15.87 32.13
N LEU A 36 10.16 16.29 32.35
CA LEU A 36 9.00 15.81 31.60
C LEU A 36 9.06 16.21 30.12
N ALA A 37 9.47 17.44 29.81
CA ALA A 37 9.58 17.92 28.43
C ALA A 37 10.64 17.12 27.64
N TRP A 38 11.79 16.84 28.27
CA TRP A 38 12.82 15.99 27.69
C TRP A 38 12.33 14.56 27.42
N PHE A 39 11.56 13.99 28.35
CA PHE A 39 10.97 12.67 28.17
C PHE A 39 9.96 12.62 27.02
N LEU A 40 9.05 13.60 26.93
CA LEU A 40 8.09 13.68 25.82
C LEU A 40 8.79 13.90 24.49
N ALA A 41 9.84 14.73 24.44
CA ALA A 41 10.64 14.92 23.24
C ALA A 41 11.31 13.61 22.79
N ALA A 42 11.87 12.83 23.72
CA ALA A 42 12.47 11.54 23.40
C ALA A 42 11.44 10.54 22.86
N ILE A 43 10.26 10.46 23.47
CA ILE A 43 9.15 9.62 23.00
C ILE A 43 8.68 10.06 21.61
N GLY A 44 8.45 11.36 21.41
CA GLY A 44 8.04 11.91 20.13
C GLY A 44 9.04 11.62 19.02
N ALA A 45 10.34 11.73 19.31
CA ALA A 45 11.41 11.39 18.37
C ALA A 45 11.40 9.89 18.02
N PHE A 46 11.18 9.02 19.01
CA PHE A 46 11.10 7.57 18.78
C PHE A 46 9.89 7.19 17.91
N LEU A 47 8.72 7.77 18.19
CA LEU A 47 7.49 7.60 17.40
C LEU A 47 7.66 8.09 15.96
N LEU A 48 8.36 9.21 15.74
CA LEU A 48 8.68 9.69 14.41
C LEU A 48 9.58 8.70 13.66
N LEU A 49 10.64 8.19 14.29
CA LEU A 49 11.53 7.19 13.70
C LEU A 49 10.78 5.91 13.34
N GLU A 50 10.01 5.36 14.27
CA GLU A 50 9.19 4.17 14.04
C GLU A 50 8.20 4.39 12.90
N GLY A 51 7.48 5.51 12.91
CA GLY A 51 6.48 5.85 11.92
C GLY A 51 7.07 6.01 10.51
N ILE A 52 8.24 6.66 10.39
CA ILE A 52 8.99 6.76 9.14
C ILE A 52 9.32 5.35 8.61
N VAL A 53 9.90 4.49 9.46
CA VAL A 53 10.29 3.13 9.05
C VAL A 53 9.08 2.33 8.56
N MET A 54 7.98 2.32 9.33
CA MET A 54 6.77 1.60 8.94
C MET A 54 6.13 2.16 7.67
N PHE A 55 6.13 3.48 7.51
CA PHE A 55 5.57 4.14 6.33
C PHE A 55 6.37 3.81 5.07
N PHE A 56 7.71 3.84 5.14
CA PHE A 56 8.59 3.44 4.03
C PHE A 56 8.43 1.96 3.68
N LEU A 57 8.38 1.06 4.67
CA LEU A 57 8.14 -0.36 4.45
C LEU A 57 6.78 -0.61 3.80
N GLY A 58 5.73 0.09 4.25
CA GLY A 58 4.39 0.03 3.67
C GLY A 58 4.36 0.51 2.22
N LEU A 59 5.05 1.62 1.91
CA LEU A 59 5.20 2.13 0.55
C LEU A 59 5.98 1.18 -0.34
N GLN A 60 7.08 0.61 0.13
CA GLN A 60 7.91 -0.31 -0.65
C GLN A 60 7.14 -1.60 -0.96
N ALA A 61 6.39 -2.12 0.01
CA ALA A 61 5.53 -3.28 -0.20
C ALA A 61 4.41 -2.99 -1.19
N ARG A 62 3.75 -1.83 -1.07
CA ARG A 62 2.72 -1.38 -2.02
C ARG A 62 3.30 -1.16 -3.42
N LYS A 63 4.47 -0.51 -3.54
CA LYS A 63 5.16 -0.33 -4.81
C LYS A 63 5.47 -1.67 -5.47
N ARG A 64 5.98 -2.65 -4.71
CA ARG A 64 6.24 -4.00 -5.21
C ARG A 64 4.97 -4.68 -5.72
N ASP A 65 3.85 -4.49 -5.05
CA ASP A 65 2.56 -5.04 -5.44
C ASP A 65 2.04 -4.41 -6.75
N LEU A 66 2.12 -3.07 -6.89
CA LEU A 66 1.73 -2.38 -8.12
C LEU A 66 2.67 -2.63 -9.31
N ASN A 67 3.96 -2.86 -9.06
CA ASN A 67 4.94 -3.17 -10.11
C ASN A 67 4.91 -4.63 -10.56
N ARG A 68 4.16 -5.51 -9.88
CA ARG A 68 3.89 -6.83 -10.44
C ARG A 68 2.98 -6.61 -11.65
N PRO A 69 3.36 -7.07 -12.85
CA PRO A 69 2.45 -7.04 -13.99
C PRO A 69 1.20 -7.80 -13.56
N ARG A 70 0.11 -7.08 -13.32
CA ARG A 70 -1.21 -7.68 -13.22
C ARG A 70 -1.51 -8.25 -14.59
N THR A 71 -1.16 -9.52 -14.77
CA THR A 71 -1.85 -10.35 -15.75
C THR A 71 -3.33 -10.23 -15.39
N TYR A 72 -4.11 -9.50 -16.20
CA TYR A 72 -5.56 -9.56 -16.18
C TYR A 72 -6.00 -10.94 -16.69
N GLY A 73 -5.62 -11.96 -15.94
CA GLY A 73 -5.70 -13.37 -16.25
C GLY A 73 -5.21 -14.11 -15.00
N HIS A 74 -6.17 -14.69 -14.27
CA HIS A 74 -6.01 -15.44 -13.02
C HIS A 74 -5.77 -14.63 -11.74
N ASP A 75 -6.77 -13.85 -11.33
CA ASP A 75 -7.16 -13.86 -9.91
C ASP A 75 -8.20 -14.98 -9.74
N GLU A 76 -7.71 -16.23 -9.70
CA GLU A 76 -8.40 -17.35 -9.05
C GLU A 76 -8.00 -17.43 -7.56
N ASP A 77 -7.72 -16.30 -6.92
CA ASP A 77 -7.53 -16.27 -5.48
C ASP A 77 -8.88 -16.00 -4.80
N GLY A 78 -9.69 -17.06 -4.64
CA GLY A 78 -10.78 -17.01 -3.64
C GLY A 78 -12.08 -17.78 -3.91
N LYS A 79 -12.08 -18.88 -4.65
CA LYS A 79 -13.28 -19.75 -4.70
C LYS A 79 -12.92 -21.19 -4.33
N PRO A 80 -13.44 -21.74 -3.21
CA PRO A 80 -13.52 -23.18 -3.10
C PRO A 80 -14.56 -23.62 -4.14
N PHE A 81 -14.13 -24.45 -5.10
CA PHE A 81 -14.94 -25.40 -5.86
C PHE A 81 -16.42 -25.05 -6.05
N GLU A 82 -16.80 -24.58 -7.24
CA GLU A 82 -18.09 -24.96 -7.82
C GLU A 82 -18.02 -24.83 -9.34
N ASP A 83 -17.67 -25.97 -9.91
CA ASP A 83 -17.37 -26.32 -11.30
C ASP A 83 -18.66 -26.62 -12.09
N ASP A 84 -19.73 -25.85 -11.86
CA ASP A 84 -21.09 -26.19 -12.37
C ASP A 84 -21.83 -24.97 -12.94
N ARG A 85 -21.18 -24.20 -13.82
CA ARG A 85 -21.93 -23.27 -14.69
C ARG A 85 -21.61 -23.54 -16.15
N PRO A 86 -22.62 -23.88 -16.98
CA PRO A 86 -22.41 -24.14 -18.39
C PRO A 86 -21.84 -22.88 -19.05
N HIS A 87 -20.75 -23.07 -19.79
CA HIS A 87 -20.07 -22.05 -20.57
C HIS A 87 -21.10 -21.42 -21.54
N ASN A 88 -21.48 -20.16 -21.30
CA ASN A 88 -22.44 -19.46 -22.13
C ASN A 88 -21.84 -19.23 -23.52
N ALA A 89 -22.42 -19.83 -24.56
CA ALA A 89 -21.95 -19.79 -25.94
C ALA A 89 -22.10 -18.41 -26.65
N HIS A 90 -22.35 -17.33 -25.91
CA HIS A 90 -22.64 -15.99 -26.44
C HIS A 90 -21.69 -14.92 -25.90
N GLN A 91 -20.49 -15.30 -25.46
CA GLN A 91 -19.46 -14.33 -25.13
C GLN A 91 -18.92 -13.71 -26.44
N TYR A 92 -19.39 -12.49 -26.72
CA TYR A 92 -19.06 -11.67 -27.89
C TYR A 92 -17.54 -11.61 -28.17
N PRO A 93 -17.13 -11.59 -29.44
CA PRO A 93 -15.71 -11.54 -29.80
C PRO A 93 -15.13 -10.17 -29.49
N GLY A 94 -14.33 -10.09 -28.42
CA GLY A 94 -13.54 -8.91 -28.09
C GLY A 94 -12.26 -8.85 -28.93
N ALA A 95 -12.04 -7.71 -29.61
CA ALA A 95 -10.80 -7.05 -30.07
C ALA A 95 -9.49 -7.83 -30.39
N GLY A 96 -9.53 -9.16 -30.57
CA GLY A 96 -8.39 -10.02 -30.91
C GLY A 96 -8.55 -10.75 -32.25
N VAL A 97 -9.72 -10.65 -32.90
CA VAL A 97 -10.01 -11.34 -34.17
C VAL A 97 -9.79 -10.45 -35.40
N GLN A 98 -9.16 -9.28 -35.25
CA GLN A 98 -8.83 -8.41 -36.38
C GLN A 98 -7.43 -8.66 -36.96
N GLY A 99 -6.64 -9.57 -36.37
CA GLY A 99 -5.31 -9.94 -36.84
C GLY A 99 -5.26 -11.19 -37.73
N GLN A 100 -6.38 -11.89 -37.93
CA GLN A 100 -6.43 -13.14 -38.70
C GLN A 100 -7.39 -13.03 -39.90
N ALA A 101 -7.39 -11.86 -40.53
CA ALA A 101 -8.00 -11.62 -41.84
C ALA A 101 -6.89 -11.25 -42.83
N GLY A 102 -6.09 -12.24 -43.20
CA GLY A 102 -5.04 -12.09 -44.20
C GLY A 102 -4.18 -13.35 -44.21
N VAL A 103 -4.03 -13.96 -45.40
CA VAL A 103 -3.41 -15.27 -45.66
C VAL A 103 -4.38 -16.41 -45.30
N ASP A 104 -5.31 -16.80 -46.17
CA ASP A 104 -5.05 -17.39 -47.48
C ASP A 104 -6.13 -17.01 -48.50
N GLY A 105 -5.73 -16.23 -49.51
CA GLY A 105 -6.47 -16.13 -50.75
C GLY A 105 -6.00 -17.21 -51.71
N MET A 106 -6.93 -18.12 -52.05
CA MET A 106 -7.19 -18.75 -53.37
C MET A 106 -6.02 -19.41 -54.15
N PRO A 107 -6.28 -20.27 -55.16
CA PRO A 107 -7.54 -20.75 -55.73
C PRO A 107 -7.84 -22.24 -55.51
#